data_AF-A0A212PHW3-F1
#
_entry.id   AF-A0A212PHW3-F1
#
_cell.length_a   1.000
_cell.length_b   1.000
_cell.length_c   1.000
_cell.angle_alpha   90.00
_cell.angle_beta   90.00
_cell.angle_gamma   90.00
#
_symmetry.space_group_name_H-M   'P 1'
#
loop_
_entity.id
_entity.type
_entity.pdbx_description
1 polymer ?
#
loop_
_entity_poly.entity_id
_entity_poly.type
_entity_poly.pdbx_seq_one_letter_code
_entity_poly.pdbx_strand_id
1 'polypeptide(L)'
;MVRTQVQLTEEQVASLKHLAAEQHVSMAGIIRRAVDLLARTRFVPDDKTRRQKAAAAAGRFHSGCGDLAKEHDRYVAEAFHR
;
A
#
# COMPACT_ATOMS: atom_id res chain seq x y z
N MET A 1 -6.33 15.26 -21.13
CA MET A 1 -5.12 15.52 -20.32
C MET A 1 -4.80 17.01 -20.40
N VAL A 2 -4.36 17.63 -19.31
CA VAL A 2 -3.91 19.04 -19.31
C VAL A 2 -2.39 19.06 -19.53
N ARG A 3 -1.89 19.97 -20.36
CA ARG A 3 -0.44 20.12 -20.60
C ARG A 3 0.17 20.94 -19.46
N THR A 4 1.11 20.35 -18.74
CA THR A 4 1.84 21.01 -17.67
C THR A 4 3.33 20.95 -17.96
N GLN A 5 4.03 22.07 -17.82
CA GLN A 5 5.49 22.12 -17.93
C GLN A 5 6.08 22.08 -16.51
N VAL A 6 7.03 21.17 -16.31
CA VAL A 6 7.77 21.00 -15.06
C VAL A 6 9.25 20.89 -15.39
N GLN A 7 10.10 21.50 -14.56
CA GLN A 7 11.55 21.38 -14.67
C GLN A 7 11.99 20.20 -13.80
N LEU A 8 12.91 19.39 -14.34
CA LEU A 8 13.52 18.26 -13.66
C LEU A 8 15.03 18.45 -13.70
N THR A 9 15.73 17.97 -12.68
CA THR A 9 17.19 17.96 -12.70
C THR A 9 17.70 16.98 -13.75
N GLU A 10 18.94 17.16 -14.19
CA GLU A 10 19.57 16.27 -15.17
C GLU A 10 19.61 14.82 -14.67
N GLU A 11 19.92 14.62 -13.38
CA GLU A 11 19.91 13.31 -12.73
C GLU A 11 18.53 12.65 -12.76
N GLN A 12 17.46 13.40 -12.49
CA GLN A 12 16.09 12.89 -12.56
C GLN A 12 15.72 12.46 -13.97
N VAL A 13 16.11 13.25 -14.98
CA VAL A 13 15.87 12.91 -16.39
C VAL A 13 16.66 11.66 -16.79
N ALA A 14 17.91 11.53 -16.36
CA ALA A 14 18.74 10.35 -16.63
C ALA A 14 18.11 9.08 -16.03
N SER A 15 17.68 9.14 -14.77
CA SER A 15 17.00 8.02 -14.09
C SER A 15 15.69 7.64 -14.79
N LEU A 16 14.87 8.62 -15.17
CA LEU A 16 13.62 8.38 -15.89
C LEU A 16 13.83 7.75 -17.27
N LYS A 17 14.87 8.15 -18.00
CA LYS A 17 15.24 7.54 -19.29
C LYS A 17 15.66 6.08 -19.13
N HIS A 18 16.46 5.79 -18.11
CA HIS A 18 16.88 4.41 -17.82
C HIS A 18 15.67 3.52 -17.52
N LEU A 19 14.80 3.94 -16.60
CA LEU A 19 13.59 3.20 -16.26
C LEU A 19 12.63 3.03 -17.43
N ALA A 20 12.52 4.05 -18.30
CA ALA A 20 11.71 3.99 -19.52
C ALA A 20 12.21 2.92 -20.49
N ALA A 21 13.55 2.85 -20.66
CA ALA A 21 14.19 1.86 -21.51
C ALA A 21 14.01 0.44 -20.95
N GLU A 22 14.25 0.24 -19.66
CA GLU A 22 14.09 -1.07 -18.98
C GLU A 22 12.65 -1.60 -19.05
N GLN A 23 11.66 -0.72 -18.90
CA GLN A 23 10.25 -1.11 -18.85
C GLN A 23 9.54 -1.01 -20.21
N HIS A 24 10.24 -0.63 -21.28
CA HIS A 24 9.68 -0.40 -22.61
C HIS A 24 8.43 0.50 -22.63
N VAL A 25 8.45 1.56 -21.81
CA VAL A 25 7.36 2.55 -21.74
C VAL A 25 7.88 3.96 -21.97
N SER A 26 6.97 4.88 -22.33
CA SER A 26 7.34 6.30 -22.41
C SER A 26 7.69 6.88 -21.04
N MET A 27 8.66 7.81 -21.02
CA MET A 27 9.00 8.62 -19.84
C MET A 27 7.77 9.31 -19.24
N ALA A 28 6.88 9.83 -20.08
CA ALA A 28 5.63 10.44 -19.64
C ALA A 28 4.70 9.43 -18.94
N GLY A 29 4.73 8.15 -19.35
CA GLY A 29 3.99 7.07 -18.69
C GLY A 29 4.52 6.76 -17.29
N ILE A 30 5.85 6.80 -17.10
CA ILE A 30 6.46 6.65 -15.78
C ILE A 30 6.07 7.81 -14.87
N ILE A 31 6.20 9.06 -15.35
CA ILE A 31 5.85 10.25 -14.58
C ILE A 31 4.39 10.20 -14.13
N ARG A 32 3.46 9.81 -15.01
CA ARG A 32 2.04 9.65 -14.64
C ARG A 32 1.83 8.61 -13.56
N ARG A 33 2.41 7.42 -13.69
CA ARG A 33 2.30 6.37 -12.67
C ARG A 33 2.86 6.82 -11.31
N ALA A 34 3.97 7.55 -11.32
CA ALA A 34 4.55 8.12 -10.10
C ALA A 34 3.62 9.16 -9.46
N VAL A 35 3.03 10.05 -10.25
CA VAL A 35 2.04 11.05 -9.78
C VAL A 35 0.79 10.37 -9.23
N ASP A 36 0.27 9.35 -9.91
CA ASP A 36 -0.89 8.57 -9.46
C ASP A 36 -0.59 7.86 -8.13
N LEU A 37 0.59 7.27 -8.01
CA LEU A 37 1.04 6.62 -6.78
C LEU A 37 1.13 7.62 -5.64
N LEU A 38 1.76 8.78 -5.87
CA LEU A 38 1.88 9.87 -4.89
C LEU A 38 0.51 10.42 -4.48
N ALA A 39 -0.42 10.56 -5.41
CA ALA A 39 -1.79 10.96 -5.10
C ALA A 39 -2.43 9.92 -4.17
N ARG A 40 -2.31 8.63 -4.49
CA ARG A 40 -2.84 7.54 -3.65
C ARG A 40 -2.19 7.48 -2.27
N THR A 41 -0.89 7.74 -2.14
CA THR A 41 -0.19 7.76 -0.84
C THR A 41 -0.37 9.05 -0.05
N ARG A 42 -0.61 10.21 -0.68
CA ARG A 42 -1.12 11.38 0.05
C ARG A 42 -2.56 11.18 0.54
N PHE A 43 -3.32 10.32 -0.15
CA PHE A 43 -4.56 9.71 0.34
C PHE A 43 -4.31 8.47 1.21
N VAL A 44 -3.17 8.37 1.91
CA VAL A 44 -3.11 7.52 3.12
C VAL A 44 -4.30 7.97 3.96
N PRO A 45 -5.22 7.05 4.32
CA PRO A 45 -6.38 7.42 5.10
C PRO A 45 -5.83 8.10 6.35
N ASP A 46 -6.30 9.32 6.62
CA ASP A 46 -6.04 10.06 7.86
C ASP A 46 -6.01 9.05 9.02
N ASP A 47 -5.13 9.22 10.00
CA ASP A 47 -4.95 8.23 11.07
C ASP A 47 -6.30 7.86 11.73
N LYS A 48 -7.24 8.82 11.73
CA LYS A 48 -8.66 8.65 12.04
C LYS A 48 -9.39 7.62 11.18
N THR A 49 -9.23 7.63 9.86
CA THR A 49 -9.84 6.67 8.93
C THR A 49 -9.24 5.28 9.07
N ARG A 50 -7.93 5.16 9.35
CA ARG A 50 -7.29 3.88 9.71
C ARG A 50 -7.86 3.33 11.03
N ARG A 51 -7.95 4.17 12.06
CA ARG A 51 -8.58 3.82 13.35
C ARG A 51 -10.05 3.44 13.21
N GLN A 52 -10.82 4.17 12.41
CA GLN A 52 -12.23 3.86 12.14
C GLN A 52 -12.38 2.50 11.44
N LYS A 53 -11.55 2.20 10.43
CA LYS A 53 -11.56 0.87 9.78
C LYS A 53 -11.17 -0.25 10.74
N ALA A 54 -10.17 -0.04 11.59
CA ALA A 54 -9.76 -1.01 12.61
C ALA A 54 -10.88 -1.22 13.66
N ALA A 55 -11.51 -0.14 14.14
CA ALA A 55 -12.63 -0.20 15.06
C ALA A 55 -13.84 -0.91 14.45
N ALA A 56 -14.14 -0.66 13.17
CA ALA A 56 -15.22 -1.36 12.48
C ALA A 56 -14.93 -2.86 12.30
N ALA A 57 -13.67 -3.29 12.31
CA ALA A 57 -13.31 -4.71 12.24
C ALA A 57 -13.51 -5.44 13.58
N ALA A 58 -13.43 -4.73 14.70
CA ALA A 58 -13.67 -5.31 16.02
C ALA A 58 -15.12 -5.78 16.15
N GLY A 59 -15.32 -7.03 16.57
CA GLY A 59 -16.66 -7.63 16.75
C GLY A 59 -17.35 -8.12 15.47
N ARG A 60 -16.75 -7.95 14.28
CA ARG A 60 -17.31 -8.49 13.02
C ARG A 60 -17.14 -10.00 12.85
N PHE A 61 -16.23 -10.61 13.61
CA PHE A 61 -15.88 -12.02 13.49
C PHE A 61 -16.00 -12.68 14.85
N HIS A 62 -16.54 -13.90 14.86
CA HIS A 62 -16.67 -14.73 16.05
C HIS A 62 -15.98 -16.05 15.78
N SER A 63 -14.96 -16.37 16.56
CA SER A 63 -14.18 -17.61 16.44
C SER A 63 -14.95 -18.85 16.92
N GLY A 64 -16.07 -18.67 17.63
CA GLY A 64 -16.81 -19.76 18.29
C GLY A 64 -16.11 -20.31 19.54
N CYS A 65 -14.83 -20.00 19.75
CA CYS A 65 -14.05 -20.36 20.92
C CYS A 65 -13.90 -19.15 21.85
N GLY A 66 -14.52 -19.21 23.03
CA GLY A 66 -14.51 -18.14 24.03
C GLY A 66 -13.17 -17.98 24.78
N ASP A 67 -12.32 -19.01 24.76
CA ASP A 67 -11.02 -19.04 25.44
C ASP A 67 -9.83 -18.77 24.51
N LEU A 68 -10.07 -18.55 23.20
CA LEU A 68 -9.03 -18.42 22.18
C LEU A 68 -8.01 -17.31 22.50
N ALA A 69 -8.46 -16.19 23.07
CA ALA A 69 -7.58 -15.08 23.45
C ALA A 69 -6.67 -15.45 24.64
N LYS A 70 -7.12 -16.34 25.52
CA LYS A 70 -6.39 -16.76 26.71
C LYS A 70 -5.42 -17.89 26.39
N GLU A 71 -5.89 -18.91 25.68
CA GLU A 71 -5.15 -20.12 25.36
C GLU A 71 -4.51 -20.09 23.96
N HIS A 72 -4.17 -18.89 23.47
CA HIS A 72 -3.69 -18.67 22.10
C HIS A 72 -2.52 -19.59 21.72
N ASP A 73 -1.54 -19.76 22.61
CA ASP A 73 -0.38 -20.64 22.38
C ASP A 73 -0.77 -22.11 22.20
N ARG A 74 -1.76 -22.59 22.96
CA ARG A 74 -2.28 -23.97 22.82
C ARG A 74 -2.88 -24.18 21.43
N TYR A 75 -3.71 -23.26 20.98
CA TYR A 75 -4.35 -23.34 19.66
C TYR A 75 -3.33 -23.22 18.52
N VAL A 76 -2.29 -22.40 18.68
CA VAL A 76 -1.17 -22.32 17.73
C VAL A 76 -0.43 -23.66 17.68
N ALA A 77 -0.05 -24.23 18.83
CA ALA A 77 0.64 -25.52 18.89
C ALA A 77 -0.20 -26.65 18.27
N GLU A 78 -1.50 -26.72 18.56
CA GLU A 78 -2.42 -27.70 17.95
C GLU A 78 -2.49 -27.56 16.42
N ALA A 79 -2.48 -26.34 15.88
CA ALA A 79 -2.55 -26.11 14.44
C ALA A 79 -1.27 -26.47 13.68
N PHE A 80 -0.10 -26.29 14.32
CA PHE A 80 1.21 -26.56 13.71
C PHE A 80 1.75 -27.98 13.97
N HIS A 81 1.09 -28.78 14.81
CA HIS A 81 1.43 -30.19 15.06
C HIS A 81 0.64 -31.21 14.22
N ARG A 82 0.17 -30.80 13.04
CA ARG A 82 -0.33 -31.69 11.99
C ARG A 82 0.77 -32.06 11.01
#